data_AF-A0A8D8VAC2-F1
#
_entry.id   AF-A0A8D8VAC2-F1
#
_cell.length_a   1.000
_cell.length_b   1.000
_cell.length_c   1.000
_cell.angle_alpha   90.00
_cell.angle_beta   90.00
_cell.angle_gamma   90.00
#
_symmetry.space_group_name_H-M   'P 1'
#
loop_
_entity.id
_entity.type
_entity.pdbx_description
1 polymer ?
#
loop_
_entity_poly.entity_id
_entity_poly.type
_entity_poly.pdbx_seq_one_letter_code
_entity_poly.pdbx_strand_id
1 'polypeptide(L)'
;MHIASIEKGPLSTTGSPLIIRCKTFLSVTFVIPRERECYDIYVTLQKLSRPVQIEDLYCFSYIASESKSYGWDFFSIEQEFKRMQVPNNEWCLTNLNKNYELCDTYPRYIYVPASATTSILMGSSKFRSKGRLPVLTYLHRSNQAVICRCSQPLSGFSARCLEDEQLLNCILGTNPGSNFMYVVDTRPRINAMANRAAGKGYENENFYENIKFHFFGIENIHVMRSSLAKLVETCEAQSPSVNSFLSGLDSSGWLRHVKSCLDTAWFIAQAIVEGVSVVVHCSDGWDRTVQVCSLASLMLDPYYRTIKGYQTLIEKDWLSFGHKFTDRVGHLAGDPREMSPVFTQFLEATWQLSAQFPRAFEFNERFLLTLQDHVTSCRYGTFVGNCEKDRLDLR
;
A
#
# COMPACT_ATOMS: atom_id res chain seq x y z
N MET A 1 -13.27 -11.72 -7.04
CA MET A 1 -13.46 -11.72 -8.48
C MET A 1 -12.11 -11.76 -9.20
N HIS A 2 -11.68 -12.96 -9.61
CA HIS A 2 -10.36 -13.12 -10.24
C HIS A 2 -10.31 -12.68 -11.70
N ILE A 3 -11.46 -12.60 -12.39
CA ILE A 3 -11.49 -12.24 -13.81
C ILE A 3 -11.01 -10.79 -14.00
N ALA A 4 -10.00 -10.59 -14.84
CA ALA A 4 -9.46 -9.29 -15.24
C ALA A 4 -10.03 -8.84 -16.59
N SER A 5 -10.00 -9.73 -17.59
CA SER A 5 -10.58 -9.50 -18.91
C SER A 5 -11.17 -10.77 -19.51
N ILE A 6 -12.11 -10.57 -20.43
CA ILE A 6 -12.79 -11.62 -21.17
C ILE A 6 -12.81 -11.19 -22.63
N GLU A 7 -12.32 -12.05 -23.53
CA GLU A 7 -12.25 -11.80 -24.96
C GLU A 7 -12.95 -12.93 -25.72
N LYS A 8 -13.87 -12.59 -26.63
CA LYS A 8 -14.49 -13.54 -27.56
C LYS A 8 -13.70 -13.51 -28.87
N GLY A 9 -13.09 -14.64 -29.23
CA GLY A 9 -12.42 -14.82 -30.51
C GLY A 9 -13.40 -14.95 -31.69
N PRO A 10 -12.89 -14.91 -32.94
CA PRO A 10 -13.71 -15.18 -34.12
C PRO A 10 -14.22 -16.62 -34.12
N LEU A 11 -15.40 -16.84 -34.71
CA LEU A 11 -15.95 -18.18 -34.89
C LEU A 11 -15.00 -19.03 -35.73
N SER A 12 -14.71 -20.25 -35.25
CA SER A 12 -13.91 -21.24 -35.95
C SER A 12 -14.72 -22.50 -36.26
N THR A 13 -14.14 -23.42 -37.04
CA THR A 13 -14.75 -24.72 -37.36
C THR A 13 -15.01 -25.61 -36.15
N THR A 14 -14.29 -25.40 -35.05
CA THR A 14 -14.41 -26.18 -33.81
C THR A 14 -15.25 -25.49 -32.72
N GLY A 15 -15.66 -24.23 -32.95
CA GLY A 15 -16.45 -23.44 -32.02
C GLY A 15 -15.96 -21.99 -31.88
N SER A 16 -16.56 -21.26 -30.93
CA SER A 16 -16.18 -19.89 -30.58
C SER A 16 -15.17 -19.89 -29.42
N PRO A 17 -13.95 -19.36 -29.61
CA PRO A 17 -12.98 -19.21 -28.52
C PRO A 17 -13.42 -18.14 -27.53
N LEU A 18 -13.32 -18.44 -26.23
CA LEU A 18 -13.54 -17.51 -25.13
C LEU A 18 -12.30 -17.52 -24.23
N ILE A 19 -11.57 -16.41 -24.22
CA ILE A 19 -10.33 -16.24 -23.45
C ILE A 19 -10.67 -15.49 -22.17
N ILE A 20 -10.36 -16.08 -21.02
CA ILE A 20 -10.52 -15.48 -19.70
C ILE A 20 -9.13 -15.27 -19.11
N ARG A 21 -8.77 -14.02 -18.86
CA ARG A 21 -7.54 -13.66 -18.14
C ARG A 21 -7.86 -13.28 -16.71
N CYS A 22 -7.11 -13.83 -15.77
CA CYS A 22 -7.28 -13.59 -14.35
C CYS A 22 -6.25 -12.58 -13.82
N LYS A 23 -6.62 -11.85 -12.76
CA LYS A 23 -5.74 -10.95 -11.99
C LYS A 23 -4.60 -11.70 -11.27
N THR A 24 -4.66 -13.03 -11.25
CA THR A 24 -3.65 -13.97 -10.75
C THR A 24 -2.77 -14.55 -11.86
N PHE A 25 -2.79 -13.94 -13.06
CA PHE A 25 -1.96 -14.29 -14.22
C PHE A 25 -2.28 -15.64 -14.87
N LEU A 26 -3.35 -16.31 -14.44
CA LEU A 26 -3.89 -17.46 -15.15
C LEU A 26 -4.68 -16.98 -16.38
N SER A 27 -4.37 -17.53 -17.54
CA SER A 27 -5.13 -17.35 -18.77
C SER A 27 -5.71 -18.69 -19.23
N VAL A 28 -7.03 -18.73 -19.45
CA VAL A 28 -7.75 -19.94 -19.85
C VAL A 28 -8.53 -19.67 -21.13
N THR A 29 -8.37 -20.53 -22.12
CA THR A 29 -9.12 -20.47 -23.37
C THR A 29 -10.10 -21.63 -23.43
N PHE A 30 -11.40 -21.32 -23.45
CA PHE A 30 -12.46 -22.28 -23.73
C PHE A 30 -12.83 -22.24 -25.21
N VAL A 31 -13.20 -23.38 -25.78
CA VAL A 31 -13.79 -23.44 -27.12
C VAL A 31 -15.24 -23.87 -26.96
N ILE A 32 -16.16 -22.92 -27.12
CA ILE A 32 -17.60 -23.15 -26.92
C ILE A 32 -18.23 -23.54 -28.27
N PRO A 33 -18.83 -24.74 -28.41
CA PRO A 33 -19.28 -25.24 -29.71
C PRO A 33 -20.30 -24.35 -30.42
N ARG A 34 -21.24 -23.75 -29.68
CA ARG A 34 -22.29 -22.90 -30.24
C ARG A 34 -22.01 -21.43 -29.98
N GLU A 35 -22.03 -20.61 -31.03
CA GLU A 35 -21.74 -19.18 -30.91
C GLU A 35 -22.71 -18.44 -29.98
N ARG A 36 -24.00 -18.79 -30.04
CA ARG A 36 -25.03 -18.21 -29.16
C ARG A 36 -24.72 -18.45 -27.69
N GLU A 37 -24.36 -19.68 -27.32
CA GLU A 37 -23.99 -20.04 -25.95
C GLU A 37 -22.71 -19.31 -25.52
N CYS A 38 -21.73 -19.21 -26.42
CA CYS A 38 -20.51 -18.44 -26.16
C CYS A 38 -20.80 -16.97 -25.86
N TYR A 39 -21.74 -16.37 -26.61
CA TYR A 39 -22.15 -14.99 -26.41
C TYR A 39 -22.88 -14.80 -25.06
N ASP A 40 -23.80 -15.71 -24.72
CA ASP A 40 -24.52 -15.66 -23.45
C ASP A 40 -23.57 -15.81 -22.24
N ILE A 41 -22.59 -16.72 -22.33
CA ILE A 41 -21.52 -16.87 -21.32
C ILE A 41 -20.68 -15.60 -21.24
N TYR A 42 -20.24 -15.05 -22.37
CA TYR A 42 -19.43 -13.83 -22.44
C TYR A 42 -20.11 -12.66 -21.74
N VAL A 43 -21.37 -12.37 -22.08
CA VAL A 43 -22.15 -11.27 -21.48
C VAL A 43 -22.35 -11.50 -19.97
N THR A 44 -22.66 -12.73 -19.57
CA THR A 44 -22.85 -13.09 -18.16
C THR A 44 -21.58 -12.88 -17.35
N LEU A 45 -20.45 -13.39 -17.83
CA LEU A 45 -19.16 -13.23 -17.17
C LEU A 45 -18.70 -11.76 -17.14
N GLN A 46 -18.97 -10.97 -18.18
CA GLN A 46 -18.69 -9.54 -18.15
C GLN A 46 -19.47 -8.81 -17.06
N LYS A 47 -20.76 -9.12 -16.93
CA LYS A 47 -21.62 -8.55 -15.88
C LYS A 47 -21.14 -8.97 -14.49
N LEU A 48 -20.87 -10.26 -14.30
CA LEU A 48 -20.44 -10.81 -13.01
C LEU A 48 -18.99 -10.45 -12.65
N SER A 49 -18.15 -10.07 -13.61
CA SER A 49 -16.74 -9.70 -13.36
C SER A 49 -16.52 -8.21 -13.05
N ARG A 50 -17.58 -7.39 -13.12
CA ARG A 50 -17.52 -5.93 -12.91
C ARG A 50 -18.77 -5.41 -12.17
N PRO A 51 -18.96 -5.81 -10.90
CA PRO A 51 -20.06 -5.33 -10.08
C PRO A 51 -19.95 -3.81 -9.92
N VAL A 52 -21.11 -3.14 -9.93
CA VAL A 52 -21.18 -1.68 -9.77
C VAL A 52 -21.42 -1.33 -8.30
N GLN A 53 -22.29 -2.09 -7.64
CA GLN A 53 -22.62 -1.91 -6.23
C GLN A 53 -21.72 -2.80 -5.36
N ILE A 54 -21.42 -2.34 -4.16
CA ILE A 54 -20.51 -3.03 -3.26
C ILE A 54 -21.13 -4.32 -2.71
N GLU A 55 -22.45 -4.32 -2.52
CA GLU A 55 -23.26 -5.44 -2.05
C GLU A 55 -23.30 -6.60 -3.07
N ASP A 56 -22.99 -6.33 -4.34
CA ASP A 56 -22.89 -7.34 -5.39
C ASP A 56 -21.57 -8.15 -5.29
N LEU A 57 -20.63 -7.76 -4.43
CA LEU A 57 -19.40 -8.51 -4.21
C LEU A 57 -19.68 -9.84 -3.51
N TYR A 58 -18.92 -10.87 -3.89
CA TYR A 58 -19.13 -12.24 -3.39
C TYR A 58 -19.10 -12.34 -1.85
N CYS A 59 -18.30 -11.53 -1.16
CA CYS A 59 -18.21 -11.54 0.29
C CYS A 59 -19.53 -11.27 1.01
N PHE A 60 -20.50 -10.59 0.38
CA PHE A 60 -21.83 -10.33 0.96
C PHE A 60 -22.80 -11.50 0.81
N SER A 61 -22.54 -12.41 -0.14
CA SER A 61 -23.32 -13.64 -0.35
C SER A 61 -22.60 -14.90 0.14
N TYR A 62 -21.33 -14.79 0.50
CA TYR A 62 -20.52 -15.89 1.00
C TYR A 62 -20.98 -16.32 2.40
N ILE A 63 -21.27 -17.61 2.56
CA ILE A 63 -21.62 -18.23 3.85
C ILE A 63 -20.42 -19.06 4.31
N ALA A 64 -19.75 -18.59 5.36
CA ALA A 64 -18.64 -19.28 6.00
C ALA A 64 -19.13 -20.38 6.96
N SER A 65 -18.28 -21.38 7.24
CA SER A 65 -18.50 -22.36 8.30
C SER A 65 -18.27 -21.78 9.70
N GLU A 66 -17.43 -20.75 9.79
CA GLU A 66 -17.02 -20.10 11.03
C GLU A 66 -18.02 -19.04 11.49
N SER A 67 -17.84 -18.53 12.72
CA SER A 67 -18.63 -17.40 13.20
C SER A 67 -18.38 -16.15 12.35
N LYS A 68 -19.41 -15.28 12.24
CA LYS A 68 -19.29 -14.00 11.52
C LYS A 68 -18.20 -13.08 12.08
N SER A 69 -17.83 -13.23 13.35
CA SER A 69 -16.77 -12.44 14.01
C SER A 69 -15.36 -13.00 13.79
N TYR A 70 -15.23 -14.22 13.27
CA TYR A 70 -13.94 -14.88 13.11
C TYR A 70 -13.01 -14.06 12.22
N GLY A 71 -11.83 -13.75 12.72
CA GLY A 71 -10.83 -12.91 12.04
C GLY A 71 -11.02 -11.40 12.20
N TRP A 72 -12.23 -10.90 12.51
CA TRP A 72 -12.45 -9.45 12.70
C TRP A 72 -11.99 -8.94 14.06
N ASP A 73 -12.07 -9.77 15.10
CA ASP A 73 -11.61 -9.42 16.46
C ASP A 73 -10.10 -9.68 16.66
N PHE A 74 -9.39 -10.04 15.58
CA PHE A 74 -7.98 -10.43 15.64
C PHE A 74 -7.02 -9.25 15.88
N PHE A 75 -7.36 -8.07 15.35
CA PHE A 75 -6.49 -6.89 15.36
C PHE A 75 -7.09 -5.75 16.18
N SER A 76 -6.27 -5.13 17.03
CA SER A 76 -6.53 -3.83 17.65
C SER A 76 -5.30 -2.97 17.45
N ILE A 77 -5.51 -1.79 16.86
CA ILE A 77 -4.45 -0.82 16.65
C ILE A 77 -3.83 -0.39 17.99
N GLU A 78 -4.65 -0.23 19.03
CA GLU A 78 -4.17 0.12 20.37
C GLU A 78 -3.31 -0.98 20.99
N GLN A 79 -3.67 -2.26 20.81
CA GLN A 79 -2.84 -3.38 21.28
C GLN A 79 -1.50 -3.43 20.54
N GLU A 80 -1.50 -3.13 19.23
CA GLU A 80 -0.26 -3.10 18.45
C GLU A 80 0.66 -1.94 18.87
N PHE A 81 0.13 -0.74 19.07
CA PHE A 81 0.93 0.36 19.62
C PHE A 81 1.39 0.07 21.05
N LYS A 82 0.57 -0.58 21.88
CA LYS A 82 0.98 -1.03 23.22
C LYS A 82 2.13 -2.03 23.17
N ARG A 83 2.17 -2.95 22.19
CA ARG A 83 3.31 -3.87 21.95
C ARG A 83 4.60 -3.11 21.68
N MET A 84 4.50 -1.98 20.97
CA MET A 84 5.59 -1.03 20.71
C MET A 84 5.87 -0.07 21.86
N GLN A 85 5.24 -0.24 23.04
CA GLN A 85 5.37 0.64 24.22
C GLN A 85 4.85 2.07 23.98
N VAL A 86 3.74 2.18 23.26
CA VAL A 86 3.03 3.44 23.00
C VAL A 86 1.58 3.31 23.49
N PRO A 87 1.02 4.28 24.24
CA PRO A 87 1.61 5.58 24.58
C PRO A 87 2.74 5.49 25.62
N ASN A 88 3.60 6.51 25.63
CA ASN A 88 4.69 6.72 26.60
C ASN A 88 4.88 8.23 26.81
N ASN A 89 6.01 8.66 27.40
CA ASN A 89 6.28 10.07 27.66
C ASN A 89 6.41 10.92 26.39
N GLU A 90 6.85 10.32 25.29
CA GLU A 90 7.13 11.00 24.03
C GLU A 90 6.01 10.88 23.01
N TRP A 91 5.18 9.83 23.11
CA TRP A 91 4.12 9.51 22.15
C TRP A 91 2.78 9.28 22.83
N CYS A 92 1.74 9.96 22.37
CA CYS A 92 0.39 9.83 22.91
C CYS A 92 -0.63 9.53 21.81
N LEU A 93 -1.78 8.97 22.22
CA LEU A 93 -2.96 8.84 21.36
C LEU A 93 -3.67 10.19 21.30
N THR A 94 -4.03 10.65 20.09
CA THR A 94 -4.96 11.78 19.93
C THR A 94 -6.36 11.32 19.55
N ASN A 95 -7.37 11.95 20.13
CA ASN A 95 -8.78 11.68 19.82
C ASN A 95 -9.33 12.55 18.68
N LEU A 96 -8.50 13.43 18.08
CA LEU A 96 -8.94 14.34 17.02
C LEU A 96 -9.45 13.63 15.77
N ASN A 97 -9.03 12.38 15.53
CA ASN A 97 -9.51 11.58 14.41
C ASN A 97 -10.53 10.50 14.80
N LYS A 98 -11.05 10.50 16.05
CA LYS A 98 -11.96 9.45 16.55
C LYS A 98 -13.19 9.25 15.65
N ASN A 99 -13.66 10.35 15.03
CA ASN A 99 -14.78 10.41 14.09
C ASN A 99 -14.34 10.73 12.65
N TYR A 100 -13.06 10.53 12.31
CA TYR A 100 -12.53 10.77 10.96
C TYR A 100 -12.57 12.24 10.49
N GLU A 101 -12.63 13.19 11.42
CA GLU A 101 -12.75 14.64 11.14
C GLU A 101 -11.40 15.29 10.77
N LEU A 102 -10.30 14.77 11.31
CA LEU A 102 -8.96 15.30 11.04
C LEU A 102 -8.42 14.78 9.69
N CYS A 103 -8.61 13.49 9.43
CA CYS A 103 -8.25 12.81 8.19
C CYS A 103 -9.12 11.56 8.01
N ASP A 104 -9.98 11.59 7.00
CA ASP A 104 -10.96 10.53 6.74
C ASP A 104 -10.36 9.22 6.18
N THR A 105 -9.11 9.28 5.71
CA THR A 105 -8.37 8.14 5.19
C THR A 105 -7.32 7.59 6.16
N TYR A 106 -7.25 8.12 7.38
CA TYR A 106 -6.45 7.59 8.50
C TYR A 106 -7.32 6.78 9.44
N PRO A 107 -6.72 5.93 10.30
CA PRO A 107 -7.48 5.24 11.32
C PRO A 107 -8.05 6.22 12.35
N ARG A 108 -9.09 5.78 13.06
CA ARG A 108 -9.71 6.57 14.14
C ARG A 108 -8.75 6.92 15.27
N TYR A 109 -7.76 6.06 15.50
CA TYR A 109 -6.74 6.19 16.53
C TYR A 109 -5.38 6.39 15.86
N ILE A 110 -4.81 7.58 16.05
CA ILE A 110 -3.49 7.94 15.54
C ILE A 110 -2.60 8.40 16.69
N TYR A 111 -1.32 8.04 16.61
CA TYR A 111 -0.32 8.35 17.63
C TYR A 111 0.62 9.45 17.14
N VAL A 112 0.81 10.45 17.98
CA VAL A 112 1.51 11.71 17.69
C VAL A 112 2.46 12.05 18.84
N PRO A 113 3.44 12.95 18.65
CA PRO A 113 4.30 13.38 19.75
C PRO A 113 3.46 13.97 20.90
N ALA A 114 3.78 13.60 22.14
CA ALA A 114 3.08 14.08 23.33
C ALA A 114 3.21 15.61 23.52
N SER A 115 4.26 16.20 22.97
CA SER A 115 4.50 17.65 22.95
C SER A 115 3.69 18.40 21.89
N ALA A 116 3.07 17.71 20.93
CA ALA A 116 2.30 18.35 19.85
C ALA A 116 0.90 18.77 20.35
N THR A 117 0.62 20.07 20.28
CA THR A 117 -0.69 20.62 20.69
C THR A 117 -1.76 20.37 19.63
N THR A 118 -3.04 20.51 20.01
CA THR A 118 -4.15 20.39 19.06
C THR A 118 -4.04 21.38 17.89
N SER A 119 -3.58 22.61 18.12
CA SER A 119 -3.38 23.60 17.05
C SER A 119 -2.30 23.16 16.06
N ILE A 120 -1.19 22.59 16.55
CA ILE A 120 -0.12 22.03 15.72
C ILE A 120 -0.67 20.93 14.80
N LEU A 121 -1.42 19.98 15.38
CA LEU A 121 -1.99 18.85 14.62
C LEU A 121 -3.01 19.32 13.57
N MET A 122 -3.90 20.25 13.92
CA MET A 122 -4.89 20.80 12.99
C MET A 122 -4.27 21.67 11.89
N GLY A 123 -3.20 22.41 12.20
CA GLY A 123 -2.47 23.21 11.21
C GLY A 123 -1.74 22.31 10.21
N SER A 124 -0.99 21.32 10.71
CA SER A 124 -0.30 20.34 9.86
C SER A 124 -1.27 19.55 8.98
N SER A 125 -2.41 19.08 9.50
CA SER A 125 -3.38 18.34 8.68
C SER A 125 -3.90 19.19 7.51
N LYS A 126 -4.21 20.48 7.73
CA LYS A 126 -4.63 21.38 6.65
C LYS A 126 -3.54 21.63 5.60
N PHE A 127 -2.27 21.56 6.01
CA PHE A 127 -1.14 21.74 5.11
C PHE A 127 -0.69 20.45 4.40
N ARG A 128 -1.18 19.29 4.82
CA ARG A 128 -0.81 17.99 4.24
C ARG A 128 -1.93 17.50 3.32
N SER A 129 -1.55 17.01 2.13
CA SER A 129 -2.51 16.52 1.14
C SER A 129 -3.50 15.52 1.75
N LYS A 130 -4.80 15.77 1.60
CA LYS A 130 -5.88 14.92 2.17
C LYS A 130 -5.90 14.83 3.70
N GLY A 131 -5.31 15.79 4.43
CA GLY A 131 -5.30 15.76 5.89
C GLY A 131 -4.28 14.79 6.50
N ARG A 132 -3.48 14.10 5.66
CA ARG A 132 -2.60 12.99 6.08
C ARG A 132 -1.29 13.53 6.67
N LEU A 133 -1.41 14.08 7.88
CA LEU A 133 -0.32 14.61 8.68
C LEU A 133 0.70 13.55 9.12
N PRO A 134 1.94 13.93 9.47
CA PRO A 134 2.93 13.04 10.08
C PRO A 134 2.41 12.35 11.35
N VAL A 135 2.36 11.03 11.33
CA VAL A 135 1.95 10.19 12.47
C VAL A 135 2.84 8.96 12.59
N LEU A 136 2.94 8.42 13.81
CA LEU A 136 3.76 7.25 14.12
C LEU A 136 3.25 5.99 13.40
N THR A 137 4.17 5.20 12.83
CA THR A 137 3.84 3.87 12.29
C THR A 137 4.71 2.75 12.90
N TYR A 138 5.91 3.10 13.40
CA TYR A 138 6.83 2.17 14.06
C TYR A 138 7.73 2.91 15.05
N LEU A 139 7.97 2.32 16.23
CA LEU A 139 8.92 2.80 17.24
C LEU A 139 9.95 1.70 17.54
N HIS A 140 11.23 2.01 17.38
CA HIS A 140 12.32 1.10 17.71
C HIS A 140 12.64 1.18 19.21
N ARG A 141 12.20 0.15 19.95
CA ARG A 141 12.16 0.14 21.42
C ARG A 141 13.49 0.43 22.11
N SER A 142 14.62 0.02 21.53
CA SER A 142 15.93 0.14 22.21
C SER A 142 16.59 1.51 22.06
N ASN A 143 16.32 2.24 20.98
CA ASN A 143 17.00 3.52 20.69
C ASN A 143 16.04 4.70 20.45
N GLN A 144 14.73 4.48 20.54
CA GLN A 144 13.68 5.50 20.35
C GLN A 144 13.58 6.10 18.95
N ALA A 145 14.33 5.58 17.95
CA ALA A 145 14.15 6.00 16.57
C ALA A 145 12.78 5.55 16.04
N VAL A 146 12.13 6.42 15.26
CA VAL A 146 10.77 6.18 14.77
C VAL A 146 10.68 6.21 13.26
N ILE A 147 9.72 5.47 12.72
CA ILE A 147 9.19 5.69 11.39
C ILE A 147 7.84 6.40 11.55
N CYS A 148 7.73 7.59 10.96
CA CYS A 148 6.48 8.31 10.78
C CYS A 148 6.08 8.28 9.30
N ARG A 149 4.78 8.39 9.03
CA ARG A 149 4.24 8.44 7.68
C ARG A 149 3.30 9.63 7.48
N CYS A 150 3.29 10.17 6.26
CA CYS A 150 2.38 11.24 5.85
C CYS A 150 2.18 11.30 4.33
N SER A 151 1.38 12.26 3.90
CA SER A 151 1.34 12.75 2.51
C SER A 151 2.30 13.93 2.29
N GLN A 152 2.46 14.34 1.03
CA GLN A 152 3.21 15.54 0.70
C GLN A 152 2.64 16.82 1.33
N PRO A 153 3.49 17.82 1.63
CA PRO A 153 3.03 19.15 2.00
C PRO A 153 2.42 19.90 0.81
N LEU A 154 1.53 20.84 1.11
CA LEU A 154 0.92 21.79 0.17
C LEU A 154 1.79 23.05 0.05
N SER A 155 3.11 22.85 -0.10
CA SER A 155 4.11 23.93 -0.06
C SER A 155 4.14 24.80 -1.32
N GLY A 156 3.69 24.28 -2.46
CA GLY A 156 3.84 24.94 -3.75
C GLY A 156 5.27 25.47 -3.96
N PHE A 157 5.40 26.70 -4.46
CA PHE A 157 6.71 27.32 -4.58
C PHE A 157 7.24 27.90 -3.26
N SER A 158 6.37 28.49 -2.44
CA SER A 158 6.77 29.31 -1.29
C SER A 158 5.85 29.21 -0.07
N ALA A 159 4.75 28.44 -0.13
CA ALA A 159 3.85 28.29 1.00
C ALA A 159 4.55 27.54 2.13
N ARG A 160 4.32 28.04 3.34
CA ARG A 160 4.94 27.60 4.59
C ARG A 160 3.84 27.37 5.62
N CYS A 161 4.02 26.39 6.49
CA CYS A 161 3.12 26.14 7.61
C CYS A 161 3.96 25.97 8.87
N LEU A 162 3.85 26.94 9.79
CA LEU A 162 4.59 26.94 11.04
C LEU A 162 4.19 25.74 11.91
N GLU A 163 2.92 25.35 11.89
CA GLU A 163 2.41 24.20 12.62
C GLU A 163 2.98 22.87 12.09
N ASP A 164 3.18 22.72 10.78
CA ASP A 164 3.78 21.52 10.19
C ASP A 164 5.28 21.41 10.54
N GLU A 165 5.99 22.54 10.51
CA GLU A 165 7.39 22.62 10.97
C GLU A 165 7.51 22.31 12.46
N GLN A 166 6.63 22.87 13.29
CA GLN A 166 6.56 22.55 14.71
C GLN A 166 6.27 21.08 14.94
N LEU A 167 5.37 20.46 14.17
CA LEU A 167 5.10 19.03 14.29
C LEU A 167 6.33 18.18 13.97
N LEU A 168 7.05 18.52 12.89
CA LEU A 168 8.30 17.85 12.54
C LEU A 168 9.39 18.04 13.61
N ASN A 169 9.47 19.22 14.23
CA ASN A 169 10.34 19.44 15.39
C ASN A 169 9.92 18.65 16.62
N CYS A 170 8.61 18.51 16.89
CA CYS A 170 8.10 17.65 17.95
C CYS A 170 8.49 16.18 17.71
N ILE A 171 8.40 15.68 16.47
CA ILE A 171 8.84 14.32 16.11
C ILE A 171 10.34 14.15 16.36
N LEU A 172 11.17 15.10 15.91
CA LEU A 172 12.60 15.07 16.18
C LEU A 172 12.89 15.02 17.69
N GLY A 173 12.17 15.83 18.48
CA GLY A 173 12.31 15.89 19.94
C GLY A 173 11.99 14.58 20.67
N THR A 174 11.23 13.66 20.07
CA THR A 174 10.95 12.35 20.66
C THR A 174 12.17 11.41 20.68
N ASN A 175 13.23 11.74 19.93
CA ASN A 175 14.46 10.96 19.85
C ASN A 175 15.68 11.83 20.19
N PRO A 176 16.06 11.93 21.47
CA PRO A 176 17.21 12.73 21.89
C PRO A 176 18.56 12.17 21.42
N GLY A 177 18.58 10.96 20.84
CA GLY A 177 19.78 10.32 20.32
C GLY A 177 20.26 10.89 18.98
N SER A 178 19.45 11.72 18.30
CA SER A 178 19.80 12.33 17.01
C SER A 178 19.40 13.80 16.93
N ASN A 179 20.30 14.63 16.41
CA ASN A 179 20.04 16.06 16.18
C ASN A 179 19.33 16.35 14.85
N PHE A 180 19.12 15.33 14.03
CA PHE A 180 18.43 15.45 12.75
C PHE A 180 17.54 14.23 12.50
N MET A 181 16.63 14.35 11.55
CA MET A 181 15.86 13.21 11.03
C MET A 181 15.90 13.18 9.51
N TYR A 182 15.62 12.01 8.94
CA TYR A 182 15.47 11.89 7.49
C TYR A 182 14.02 12.18 7.08
N VAL A 183 13.85 12.92 5.99
CA VAL A 183 12.58 12.96 5.27
C VAL A 183 12.77 12.25 3.94
N VAL A 184 12.02 11.15 3.77
CA VAL A 184 12.10 10.29 2.59
C VAL A 184 10.88 10.54 1.71
N ASP A 185 11.11 11.19 0.59
CA ASP A 185 10.14 11.26 -0.50
C ASP A 185 10.42 10.12 -1.47
N THR A 186 9.51 9.15 -1.48
CA THR A 186 9.65 7.97 -2.32
C THR A 186 9.55 8.27 -3.82
N ARG A 187 9.14 9.48 -4.24
CA ARG A 187 8.99 9.83 -5.66
C ARG A 187 10.33 10.03 -6.37
N PRO A 188 10.37 9.94 -7.71
CA PRO A 188 11.39 10.60 -8.51
C PRO A 188 11.36 12.10 -8.28
N ARG A 189 12.53 12.73 -8.17
CA ARG A 189 12.67 14.18 -7.97
C ARG A 189 11.88 15.00 -9.00
N ILE A 190 11.88 14.57 -10.26
CA ILE A 190 11.13 15.25 -11.33
C ILE A 190 9.62 15.25 -11.07
N ASN A 191 9.07 14.14 -10.56
CA ASN A 191 7.65 14.03 -10.22
C ASN A 191 7.30 14.87 -9.00
N ALA A 192 8.22 14.97 -8.02
CA ALA A 192 8.06 15.86 -6.87
C ALA A 192 8.07 17.34 -7.29
N MET A 193 8.96 17.73 -8.22
CA MET A 193 8.99 19.07 -8.80
C MET A 193 7.71 19.40 -9.60
N ALA A 194 7.18 18.45 -10.38
CA ALA A 194 5.91 18.64 -11.09
C ALA A 194 4.74 18.86 -10.12
N ASN A 195 4.68 18.11 -9.01
CA ASN A 195 3.68 18.32 -7.96
C ASN A 195 3.87 19.68 -7.27
N ARG A 196 5.11 20.14 -7.11
CA ARG A 196 5.43 21.46 -6.58
C ARG A 196 4.84 22.58 -7.43
N ALA A 197 4.93 22.46 -8.75
CA ALA A 197 4.31 23.41 -9.68
C ALA A 197 2.78 23.44 -9.58
N ALA A 198 2.14 22.36 -9.14
CA ALA A 198 0.70 22.26 -8.91
C ALA A 198 0.25 22.67 -7.50
N GLY A 199 1.09 23.38 -6.73
CA GLY A 199 0.76 23.85 -5.38
C GLY A 199 0.96 22.82 -4.28
N LYS A 200 1.53 21.65 -4.59
CA LYS A 200 1.93 20.63 -3.60
C LYS A 200 3.45 20.69 -3.42
N GLY A 201 4.15 19.57 -3.21
CA GLY A 201 5.61 19.58 -3.28
C GLY A 201 6.26 18.72 -2.21
N TYR A 202 7.31 19.25 -1.62
CA TYR A 202 8.14 18.60 -0.61
C TYR A 202 8.71 19.68 0.33
N GLU A 203 9.25 19.25 1.45
CA GLU A 203 9.82 20.05 2.52
C GLU A 203 11.05 20.82 2.00
N ASN A 204 11.11 22.11 2.29
CA ASN A 204 12.22 22.97 1.90
C ASN A 204 13.22 23.06 3.06
N GLU A 205 14.45 22.58 2.88
CA GLU A 205 15.50 22.55 3.91
C GLU A 205 15.78 23.94 4.54
N ASN A 206 15.45 25.04 3.84
CA ASN A 206 15.55 26.40 4.41
C ASN A 206 14.54 26.68 5.54
N PHE A 207 13.44 25.93 5.62
CA PHE A 207 12.39 26.09 6.63
C PHE A 207 12.35 24.91 7.61
N TYR A 208 12.82 23.74 7.17
CA TYR A 208 12.94 22.54 7.99
C TYR A 208 14.43 22.32 8.30
N GLU A 209 14.96 23.07 9.27
CA GLU A 209 16.41 23.18 9.49
C GLU A 209 17.10 21.86 9.88
N ASN A 210 16.37 20.96 10.57
CA ASN A 210 16.92 19.73 11.15
C ASN A 210 16.51 18.46 10.39
N ILE A 211 16.18 18.59 9.10
CA ILE A 211 15.89 17.45 8.24
C ILE A 211 17.00 17.22 7.21
N LYS A 212 17.22 15.96 6.86
CA LYS A 212 17.99 15.57 5.67
C LYS A 212 17.04 14.95 4.66
N PHE A 213 16.93 15.56 3.49
CA PHE A 213 15.93 15.14 2.50
C PHE A 213 16.50 14.13 1.50
N HIS A 214 15.77 13.04 1.23
CA HIS A 214 16.18 12.01 0.26
C HIS A 214 15.05 11.64 -0.71
N PHE A 215 15.42 11.46 -1.98
CA PHE A 215 14.55 10.93 -3.04
C PHE A 215 15.01 9.54 -3.46
N PHE A 216 14.07 8.59 -3.56
CA PHE A 216 14.38 7.20 -3.96
C PHE A 216 13.84 6.77 -5.33
N GLY A 217 13.01 7.58 -5.99
CA GLY A 217 12.69 7.31 -7.40
C GLY A 217 11.66 6.19 -7.66
N ILE A 218 10.77 5.89 -6.72
CA ILE A 218 9.68 4.93 -6.94
C ILE A 218 8.58 5.58 -7.79
N GLU A 219 8.43 5.08 -9.00
CA GLU A 219 7.47 5.58 -9.99
C GLU A 219 6.00 5.48 -9.54
N ASN A 220 5.11 6.16 -10.26
CA ASN A 220 3.70 6.22 -9.90
C ASN A 220 2.92 4.94 -10.28
N ILE A 221 1.66 4.88 -9.85
CA ILE A 221 0.76 3.74 -10.07
C ILE A 221 0.56 3.37 -11.55
N HIS A 222 0.63 4.33 -12.48
CA HIS A 222 0.45 4.08 -13.90
C HIS A 222 1.66 3.37 -14.50
N VAL A 223 2.86 3.73 -14.05
CA VAL A 223 4.10 3.03 -14.44
C VAL A 223 4.08 1.60 -13.91
N MET A 224 3.67 1.39 -12.66
CA MET A 224 3.58 0.05 -12.08
C MET A 224 2.55 -0.84 -12.80
N ARG A 225 1.39 -0.29 -13.17
CA ARG A 225 0.40 -0.99 -13.99
C ARG A 225 0.98 -1.40 -15.35
N SER A 226 1.62 -0.47 -16.05
CA SER A 226 2.23 -0.74 -17.37
C SER A 226 3.38 -1.76 -17.28
N SER A 227 4.16 -1.70 -16.20
CA SER A 227 5.25 -2.64 -15.93
C SER A 227 4.73 -4.07 -15.77
N LEU A 228 3.69 -4.27 -14.95
CA LEU A 228 3.07 -5.58 -14.78
C LEU A 228 2.44 -6.10 -16.07
N ALA A 229 1.78 -5.23 -16.85
CA ALA A 229 1.19 -5.64 -18.13
C ALA A 229 2.24 -6.22 -19.08
N LYS A 230 3.41 -5.57 -19.20
CA LYS A 230 4.54 -6.05 -20.00
C LYS A 230 5.14 -7.35 -19.46
N LEU A 231 5.22 -7.50 -18.14
CA LEU A 231 5.69 -8.74 -17.51
C LEU A 231 4.76 -9.91 -17.86
N VAL A 232 3.45 -9.71 -17.70
CA VAL A 232 2.45 -10.74 -18.02
C VAL A 232 2.51 -11.10 -19.50
N GLU A 233 2.59 -10.12 -20.40
CA GLU A 233 2.77 -10.35 -21.84
C GLU A 233 4.02 -11.18 -22.15
N THR A 234 5.14 -10.89 -21.48
CA THR A 234 6.38 -11.65 -21.61
C THR A 234 6.20 -13.11 -21.14
N CYS A 235 5.48 -13.33 -20.04
CA CYS A 235 5.20 -14.66 -19.51
C CYS A 235 4.19 -15.45 -20.35
N GLU A 236 3.29 -14.78 -21.07
CA GLU A 236 2.28 -15.39 -21.95
C GLU A 236 2.83 -15.71 -23.36
N ALA A 237 4.06 -15.30 -23.68
CA ALA A 237 4.68 -15.55 -24.98
C ALA A 237 4.77 -17.06 -25.27
N GLN A 238 4.39 -17.46 -26.49
CA GLN A 238 4.45 -18.87 -26.92
C GLN A 238 5.86 -19.24 -27.36
N SER A 239 6.45 -20.24 -26.69
CA SER A 239 7.78 -20.79 -27.01
C SER A 239 8.89 -19.73 -27.18
N PRO A 240 9.07 -18.78 -26.24
CA PRO A 240 10.08 -17.75 -26.37
C PRO A 240 11.48 -18.38 -26.27
N SER A 241 12.44 -17.82 -27.01
CA SER A 241 13.85 -18.10 -26.73
C SER A 241 14.24 -17.52 -25.37
N VAL A 242 15.25 -18.09 -24.71
CA VAL A 242 15.76 -17.57 -23.42
C VAL A 242 16.13 -16.09 -23.53
N ASN A 243 16.81 -15.69 -24.62
CA ASN A 243 17.18 -14.29 -24.84
C ASN A 243 15.97 -13.37 -25.00
N SER A 244 14.93 -13.81 -25.72
CA SER A 244 13.70 -13.03 -25.88
C SER A 244 12.96 -12.89 -24.56
N PHE A 245 12.89 -13.96 -23.75
CA PHE A 245 12.25 -13.92 -22.44
C PHE A 245 12.99 -12.98 -21.48
N LEU A 246 14.31 -13.09 -21.38
CA LEU A 246 15.13 -12.22 -20.52
C LEU A 246 15.06 -10.76 -20.96
N SER A 247 15.05 -10.49 -22.27
CA SER A 247 14.88 -9.14 -22.80
C SER A 247 13.49 -8.58 -22.49
N GLY A 248 12.43 -9.37 -22.65
CA GLY A 248 11.07 -9.00 -22.26
C GLY A 248 10.98 -8.68 -20.77
N LEU A 249 11.55 -9.54 -19.93
CA LEU A 249 11.60 -9.37 -18.47
C LEU A 249 12.31 -8.07 -18.08
N ASP A 250 13.48 -7.78 -18.64
CA ASP A 250 14.21 -6.53 -18.37
C ASP A 250 13.42 -5.30 -18.86
N SER A 251 12.82 -5.39 -20.05
CA SER A 251 12.03 -4.31 -20.66
C SER A 251 10.73 -4.00 -19.92
N SER A 252 10.20 -4.96 -19.14
CA SER A 252 9.05 -4.75 -18.26
C SER A 252 9.38 -3.77 -17.14
N GLY A 253 10.65 -3.69 -16.72
CA GLY A 253 11.11 -2.89 -15.58
C GLY A 253 10.64 -3.41 -14.22
N TRP A 254 9.90 -4.52 -14.17
CA TRP A 254 9.22 -4.97 -12.95
C TRP A 254 10.18 -5.22 -11.79
N LEU A 255 11.26 -5.99 -12.05
CA LEU A 255 12.28 -6.28 -11.05
C LEU A 255 13.03 -5.01 -10.60
N ARG A 256 13.19 -4.01 -11.47
CA ARG A 256 13.78 -2.72 -11.09
C ARG A 256 12.88 -1.96 -10.12
N HIS A 257 11.56 -1.99 -10.33
CA HIS A 257 10.61 -1.34 -9.42
C HIS A 257 10.53 -2.04 -8.06
N VAL A 258 10.54 -3.38 -8.04
CA VAL A 258 10.62 -4.17 -6.79
C VAL A 258 11.92 -3.83 -6.04
N LYS A 259 13.05 -3.79 -6.77
CA LYS A 259 14.35 -3.37 -6.21
C LYS A 259 14.29 -1.97 -5.60
N SER A 260 13.71 -0.98 -6.28
CA SER A 260 13.59 0.39 -5.73
C SER A 260 12.79 0.44 -4.43
N CYS A 261 11.74 -0.38 -4.29
CA CYS A 261 10.98 -0.49 -3.05
C CYS A 261 11.85 -1.08 -1.92
N LEU A 262 12.60 -2.14 -2.21
CA LEU A 262 13.52 -2.78 -1.26
C LEU A 262 14.68 -1.88 -0.86
N ASP A 263 15.32 -1.18 -1.81
CA ASP A 263 16.42 -0.24 -1.53
C ASP A 263 15.96 0.89 -0.60
N THR A 264 14.75 1.42 -0.83
CA THR A 264 14.18 2.49 0.01
C THR A 264 13.87 1.97 1.41
N ALA A 265 13.24 0.79 1.51
CA ALA A 265 12.94 0.16 2.80
C ALA A 265 14.21 -0.18 3.58
N TRP A 266 15.25 -0.64 2.89
CA TRP A 266 16.55 -0.92 3.46
C TRP A 266 17.20 0.34 4.02
N PHE A 267 17.20 1.45 3.28
CA PHE A 267 17.70 2.74 3.78
C PHE A 267 16.95 3.18 5.04
N ILE A 268 15.62 3.10 5.04
CA ILE A 268 14.79 3.44 6.22
C ILE A 268 15.19 2.54 7.39
N ALA A 269 15.31 1.23 7.19
CA ALA A 269 15.69 0.29 8.24
C ALA A 269 17.10 0.59 8.79
N GLN A 270 18.08 0.88 7.93
CA GLN A 270 19.43 1.26 8.35
C GLN A 270 19.42 2.52 9.21
N ALA A 271 18.72 3.58 8.78
CA ALA A 271 18.62 4.82 9.54
C ALA A 271 18.05 4.57 10.95
N ILE A 272 17.01 3.73 11.07
CA ILE A 272 16.42 3.38 12.36
C ILE A 272 17.39 2.60 13.24
N VAL A 273 18.15 1.65 12.69
CA VAL A 273 19.19 0.90 13.43
C VAL A 273 20.29 1.85 13.92
N GLU A 274 20.66 2.83 13.11
CA GLU A 274 21.64 3.88 13.45
C GLU A 274 21.10 4.92 14.45
N GLY A 275 19.84 4.80 14.88
CA GLY A 275 19.23 5.70 15.87
C GLY A 275 18.68 7.00 15.29
N VAL A 276 18.46 7.07 13.97
CA VAL A 276 17.93 8.26 13.29
C VAL A 276 16.46 8.04 12.91
N SER A 277 15.59 8.94 13.34
CA SER A 277 14.17 8.92 13.00
C SER A 277 13.93 9.27 11.52
N VAL A 278 12.86 8.72 10.94
CA VAL A 278 12.53 8.90 9.52
C VAL A 278 11.05 9.25 9.34
N VAL A 279 10.77 10.29 8.58
CA VAL A 279 9.42 10.63 8.10
C VAL A 279 9.32 10.26 6.62
N VAL A 280 8.38 9.39 6.28
CA VAL A 280 8.21 8.86 4.93
C VAL A 280 6.94 9.41 4.31
N HIS A 281 7.04 9.95 3.10
CA HIS A 281 5.88 10.29 2.30
C HIS A 281 6.09 10.05 0.80
N CYS A 282 5.03 10.29 0.06
CA CYS A 282 5.02 10.31 -1.40
C CYS A 282 4.11 11.45 -1.84
N SER A 283 3.26 11.24 -2.85
CA SER A 283 2.16 12.17 -3.15
C SER A 283 1.08 12.11 -2.06
N ASP A 284 0.28 11.04 -2.01
CA ASP A 284 -0.87 10.94 -1.10
C ASP A 284 -0.61 10.08 0.14
N GLY A 285 0.54 9.40 0.24
CA GLY A 285 0.93 8.69 1.46
C GLY A 285 0.26 7.31 1.68
N TRP A 286 -0.39 6.73 0.66
CA TRP A 286 -1.10 5.45 0.77
C TRP A 286 -0.66 4.36 -0.22
N ASP A 287 0.28 4.64 -1.14
CA ASP A 287 0.79 3.65 -2.11
C ASP A 287 2.26 3.29 -1.83
N ARG A 288 3.19 4.14 -2.28
CA ARG A 288 4.64 3.91 -2.08
C ARG A 288 5.06 4.00 -0.62
N THR A 289 4.45 4.94 0.11
CA THR A 289 4.70 5.13 1.53
C THR A 289 4.38 3.87 2.33
N VAL A 290 3.24 3.22 2.06
CA VAL A 290 2.90 1.99 2.77
C VAL A 290 3.86 0.85 2.41
N GLN A 291 4.21 0.69 1.12
CA GLN A 291 5.18 -0.32 0.68
C GLN A 291 6.48 -0.24 1.48
N VAL A 292 7.10 0.94 1.54
CA VAL A 292 8.43 1.08 2.16
C VAL A 292 8.37 1.10 3.68
N CYS A 293 7.31 1.67 4.29
CA CYS A 293 7.13 1.62 5.74
C CYS A 293 6.93 0.18 6.23
N SER A 294 6.10 -0.61 5.53
CA SER A 294 5.85 -2.01 5.90
C SER A 294 7.07 -2.89 5.66
N LEU A 295 7.78 -2.72 4.54
CA LEU A 295 9.01 -3.47 4.27
C LEU A 295 10.13 -3.13 5.28
N ALA A 296 10.31 -1.86 5.63
CA ALA A 296 11.29 -1.46 6.65
C ALA A 296 10.92 -2.06 8.01
N SER A 297 9.64 -1.99 8.39
CA SER A 297 9.15 -2.61 9.63
C SER A 297 9.38 -4.12 9.66
N LEU A 298 9.20 -4.81 8.53
CA LEU A 298 9.45 -6.24 8.38
C LEU A 298 10.93 -6.61 8.55
N MET A 299 11.83 -5.75 8.08
CA MET A 299 13.29 -5.89 8.27
C MET A 299 13.69 -5.65 9.74
N LEU A 300 13.01 -4.73 10.43
CA LEU A 300 13.35 -4.28 11.78
C LEU A 300 12.77 -5.15 12.91
N ASP A 301 11.53 -5.62 12.77
CA ASP A 301 10.81 -6.28 13.86
C ASP A 301 10.50 -7.76 13.55
N PRO A 302 11.11 -8.71 14.27
CA PRO A 302 10.83 -10.14 14.12
C PRO A 302 9.35 -10.50 14.30
N TYR A 303 8.57 -9.72 15.06
CA TYR A 303 7.14 -9.96 15.23
C TYR A 303 6.43 -9.99 13.88
N TYR A 304 6.67 -9.01 13.01
CA TYR A 304 6.02 -8.92 11.70
C TYR A 304 6.40 -10.06 10.73
N ARG A 305 7.41 -10.87 11.06
CA ARG A 305 7.81 -12.06 10.29
C ARG A 305 7.10 -13.34 10.74
N THR A 306 6.28 -13.27 11.80
CA THR A 306 5.33 -14.32 12.18
C THR A 306 4.06 -14.23 11.32
N ILE A 307 3.28 -15.30 11.20
CA ILE A 307 1.97 -15.29 10.50
C ILE A 307 1.07 -14.22 11.12
N LYS A 308 0.93 -14.23 12.45
CA LYS A 308 0.12 -13.28 13.21
C LYS A 308 0.63 -11.84 13.05
N GLY A 309 1.93 -11.64 13.12
CA GLY A 309 2.51 -10.32 12.97
C GLY A 309 2.40 -9.79 11.54
N TYR A 310 2.52 -10.62 10.51
CA TYR A 310 2.35 -10.19 9.12
C TYR A 310 0.90 -9.77 8.84
N GLN A 311 -0.07 -10.50 9.38
CA GLN A 311 -1.48 -10.09 9.37
C GLN A 311 -1.68 -8.75 10.10
N THR A 312 -1.08 -8.60 11.29
CA THR A 312 -1.09 -7.33 12.06
C THR A 312 -0.48 -6.17 11.26
N LEU A 313 0.60 -6.41 10.52
CA LEU A 313 1.25 -5.42 9.66
C LEU A 313 0.31 -4.97 8.53
N ILE A 314 -0.37 -5.91 7.88
CA ILE A 314 -1.35 -5.61 6.82
C ILE A 314 -2.53 -4.81 7.39
N GLU A 315 -3.11 -5.27 8.50
CA GLU A 315 -4.23 -4.58 9.16
C GLU A 315 -3.85 -3.14 9.54
N LYS A 316 -2.69 -2.94 10.17
CA LYS A 316 -2.19 -1.62 10.54
C LYS A 316 -1.86 -0.76 9.32
N ASP A 317 -0.85 -1.15 8.55
CA ASP A 317 -0.20 -0.25 7.59
C ASP A 317 -1.00 -0.08 6.30
N TRP A 318 -1.75 -1.11 5.89
CA TRP A 318 -2.46 -1.12 4.62
C TRP A 318 -3.94 -0.83 4.81
N LEU A 319 -4.61 -1.55 5.71
CA LEU A 319 -6.06 -1.44 5.87
C LEU A 319 -6.43 -0.18 6.67
N SER A 320 -5.98 -0.07 7.92
CA SER A 320 -6.27 1.07 8.80
C SER A 320 -5.73 2.39 8.25
N PHE A 321 -4.52 2.40 7.69
CA PHE A 321 -3.92 3.61 7.09
C PHE A 321 -4.37 3.92 5.65
N GLY A 322 -5.39 3.23 5.14
CA GLY A 322 -6.15 3.67 3.97
C GLY A 322 -5.47 3.45 2.62
N HIS A 323 -4.81 2.31 2.42
CA HIS A 323 -4.54 1.85 1.06
C HIS A 323 -5.85 1.57 0.33
N LYS A 324 -5.99 2.14 -0.87
CA LYS A 324 -7.23 2.13 -1.65
C LYS A 324 -7.45 0.78 -2.36
N PHE A 325 -7.63 -0.31 -1.62
CA PHE A 325 -7.69 -1.67 -2.20
C PHE A 325 -8.77 -1.82 -3.26
N THR A 326 -9.99 -1.34 -3.02
CA THR A 326 -11.08 -1.43 -3.99
C THR A 326 -10.74 -0.73 -5.31
N ASP A 327 -10.11 0.44 -5.27
CA ASP A 327 -9.71 1.17 -6.47
C ASP A 327 -8.49 0.53 -7.14
N ARG A 328 -7.46 0.15 -6.36
CA ARG A 328 -6.19 -0.37 -6.86
C ARG A 328 -6.33 -1.75 -7.48
N VAL A 329 -7.19 -2.59 -6.90
CA VAL A 329 -7.48 -3.95 -7.38
C VAL A 329 -8.61 -3.94 -8.42
N GLY A 330 -9.47 -2.91 -8.41
CA GLY A 330 -10.66 -2.83 -9.25
C GLY A 330 -11.70 -3.87 -8.83
N HIS A 331 -12.13 -3.84 -7.57
CA HIS A 331 -13.21 -4.72 -7.09
C HIS A 331 -14.57 -4.34 -7.68
N LEU A 332 -14.78 -3.04 -7.89
CA LEU A 332 -15.98 -2.47 -8.50
C LEU A 332 -15.65 -1.89 -9.88
N ALA A 333 -16.70 -1.67 -10.68
CA ALA A 333 -16.61 -0.88 -11.89
C ALA A 333 -16.22 0.56 -11.54
N GLY A 334 -14.97 0.93 -11.81
CA GLY A 334 -14.42 2.25 -11.53
C GLY A 334 -13.45 2.72 -12.62
N ASP A 335 -12.72 3.81 -12.37
CA ASP A 335 -11.72 4.30 -13.32
C ASP A 335 -10.55 3.31 -13.45
N PRO A 336 -10.34 2.69 -14.63
CA PRO A 336 -9.24 1.75 -14.83
C PRO A 336 -7.85 2.37 -14.60
N ARG A 337 -7.75 3.70 -14.65
CA ARG A 337 -6.50 4.44 -14.40
C ARG A 337 -6.09 4.42 -12.92
N GLU A 338 -7.02 4.15 -12.00
CA GLU A 338 -6.72 4.00 -10.57
C GLU A 338 -6.21 2.61 -10.20
N MET A 339 -6.35 1.61 -11.08
CA MET A 339 -5.87 0.25 -10.83
C MET A 339 -4.34 0.18 -10.93
N SER A 340 -3.72 -0.52 -9.99
CA SER A 340 -2.26 -0.71 -9.93
C SER A 340 -1.86 -1.83 -8.95
N PRO A 341 -0.82 -2.62 -9.26
CA PRO A 341 -0.42 -3.78 -8.46
C PRO A 341 0.45 -3.43 -7.24
N VAL A 342 0.07 -2.40 -6.49
CA VAL A 342 0.88 -1.87 -5.36
C VAL A 342 1.05 -2.92 -4.25
N PHE A 343 -0.03 -3.60 -3.86
CA PHE A 343 0.04 -4.67 -2.87
C PHE A 343 0.73 -5.93 -3.41
N THR A 344 0.53 -6.27 -4.69
CA THR A 344 1.26 -7.36 -5.35
C THR A 344 2.77 -7.13 -5.29
N GLN A 345 3.24 -5.91 -5.56
CA GLN A 345 4.66 -5.55 -5.44
C GLN A 345 5.19 -5.71 -4.01
N PHE A 346 4.36 -5.42 -3.00
CA PHE A 346 4.73 -5.63 -1.60
C PHE A 346 4.85 -7.12 -1.25
N LEU A 347 3.93 -7.96 -1.72
CA LEU A 347 4.01 -9.41 -1.53
C LEU A 347 5.23 -9.99 -2.24
N GLU A 348 5.56 -9.51 -3.45
CA GLU A 348 6.76 -9.93 -4.15
C GLU A 348 8.04 -9.47 -3.44
N ALA A 349 8.11 -8.23 -2.97
CA ALA A 349 9.23 -7.76 -2.16
C ALA A 349 9.38 -8.57 -0.87
N THR A 350 8.27 -8.98 -0.24
CA THR A 350 8.29 -9.90 0.91
C THR A 350 8.82 -11.27 0.52
N TRP A 351 8.39 -11.82 -0.62
CA TRP A 351 8.89 -13.09 -1.15
C TRP A 351 10.41 -13.03 -1.40
N GLN A 352 10.91 -11.95 -2.00
CA GLN A 352 12.35 -11.73 -2.22
C GLN A 352 13.15 -11.76 -0.91
N LEU A 353 12.62 -11.14 0.16
CA LEU A 353 13.22 -11.21 1.49
C LEU A 353 13.19 -12.64 2.05
N SER A 354 12.07 -13.35 1.92
CA SER A 354 11.94 -14.72 2.41
C SER A 354 12.86 -15.70 1.66
N ALA A 355 13.08 -15.49 0.36
CA ALA A 355 13.99 -16.28 -0.45
C ALA A 355 15.46 -16.06 -0.05
N GLN A 356 15.84 -14.82 0.28
CA GLN A 356 17.19 -14.49 0.76
C GLN A 356 17.42 -14.93 2.21
N PHE A 357 16.37 -14.96 3.03
CA PHE A 357 16.44 -15.35 4.44
C PHE A 357 15.44 -16.47 4.79
N PRO A 358 15.65 -17.72 4.33
CA PRO A 358 14.67 -18.81 4.41
C PRO A 358 14.24 -19.22 5.82
N ARG A 359 15.01 -18.83 6.85
CA ARG A 359 14.73 -19.14 8.27
C ARG A 359 14.20 -17.94 9.06
N ALA A 360 14.03 -16.79 8.42
CA ALA A 360 13.65 -15.55 9.09
C ALA A 360 12.13 -15.36 9.19
N PHE A 361 11.34 -16.13 8.44
CA PHE A 361 9.89 -16.00 8.32
C PHE A 361 9.19 -17.28 8.78
N GLU A 362 8.12 -17.15 9.56
CA GLU A 362 7.29 -18.27 9.99
C GLU A 362 6.41 -18.82 8.85
N PHE A 363 5.97 -17.92 7.96
CA PHE A 363 5.15 -18.26 6.80
C PHE A 363 6.00 -18.61 5.58
N ASN A 364 5.38 -19.27 4.61
CA ASN A 364 6.00 -19.71 3.37
C ASN A 364 5.38 -19.03 2.14
N GLU A 365 5.86 -19.39 0.95
CA GLU A 365 5.35 -18.88 -0.32
C GLU A 365 3.84 -19.10 -0.50
N ARG A 366 3.32 -20.27 -0.07
CA ARG A 366 1.89 -20.58 -0.18
C ARG A 366 1.03 -19.58 0.59
N PHE A 367 1.48 -19.09 1.73
CA PHE A 367 0.79 -18.05 2.48
C PHE A 367 0.69 -16.73 1.69
N LEU A 368 1.79 -16.30 1.07
CA LEU A 368 1.81 -15.09 0.23
C LEU A 368 0.93 -15.23 -1.01
N LEU A 369 0.97 -16.39 -1.68
CA LEU A 369 0.08 -16.69 -2.82
C LEU A 369 -1.39 -16.72 -2.40
N THR A 370 -1.70 -17.23 -1.20
CA THR A 370 -3.07 -17.23 -0.65
C THR A 370 -3.57 -15.81 -0.39
N LEU A 371 -2.70 -14.91 0.10
CA LEU A 371 -3.04 -13.49 0.22
C LEU A 371 -3.29 -12.86 -1.14
N GLN A 372 -2.42 -13.08 -2.13
CA GLN A 372 -2.58 -12.56 -3.49
C GLN A 372 -3.91 -13.02 -4.13
N ASP A 373 -4.25 -14.29 -3.95
CA ASP A 373 -5.53 -14.84 -4.39
C ASP A 373 -6.69 -14.10 -3.70
N HIS A 374 -6.66 -14.01 -2.36
CA HIS A 374 -7.79 -13.47 -1.62
C HIS A 374 -7.99 -11.95 -1.74
N VAL A 375 -6.92 -11.19 -2.01
CA VAL A 375 -7.01 -9.76 -2.37
C VAL A 375 -7.88 -9.53 -3.60
N THR A 376 -7.84 -10.46 -4.56
CA THR A 376 -8.64 -10.36 -5.80
C THR A 376 -9.95 -11.13 -5.71
N SER A 377 -10.04 -12.18 -4.88
CA SER A 377 -11.19 -13.09 -4.80
C SER A 377 -12.50 -12.45 -4.33
N CYS A 378 -12.43 -11.37 -3.54
CA CYS A 378 -13.58 -10.81 -2.82
C CYS A 378 -14.42 -11.87 -2.08
N ARG A 379 -13.82 -13.00 -1.69
CA ARG A 379 -14.49 -14.03 -0.89
C ARG A 379 -14.69 -13.55 0.55
N TYR A 380 -13.71 -12.80 1.05
CA TYR A 380 -13.72 -12.17 2.37
C TYR A 380 -13.74 -10.65 2.22
N GLY A 381 -14.31 -9.96 3.20
CA GLY A 381 -14.38 -8.49 3.23
C GLY A 381 -13.07 -7.78 3.60
N THR A 382 -12.01 -8.50 3.97
CA THR A 382 -10.75 -7.95 4.49
C THR A 382 -10.17 -6.84 3.62
N PHE A 383 -10.14 -7.03 2.30
CA PHE A 383 -9.55 -6.09 1.35
C PHE A 383 -10.59 -5.20 0.64
N VAL A 384 -11.87 -5.23 1.05
CA VAL A 384 -12.92 -4.38 0.46
C VAL A 384 -12.90 -3.00 1.13
N GLY A 385 -13.16 -1.94 0.36
CA GLY A 385 -13.10 -0.54 0.80
C GLY A 385 -11.72 0.11 0.58
N ASN A 386 -11.67 1.44 0.68
CA ASN A 386 -10.46 2.22 0.43
C ASN A 386 -9.83 2.82 1.71
N CYS A 387 -10.56 2.83 2.82
CA CYS A 387 -10.03 3.20 4.14
C CYS A 387 -10.80 2.54 5.28
N GLU A 388 -10.34 2.74 6.52
CA GLU A 388 -11.02 2.21 7.72
C GLU A 388 -12.45 2.73 7.84
N LYS A 389 -12.67 4.03 7.58
CA LYS A 389 -13.99 4.64 7.62
C LYS A 389 -14.97 3.96 6.66
N ASP A 390 -14.58 3.79 5.39
CA ASP A 390 -15.40 3.09 4.39
C ASP A 390 -15.84 1.72 4.90
N ARG A 391 -14.93 0.96 5.53
CA ARG A 391 -15.23 -0.38 6.03
C ARG A 391 -16.18 -0.37 7.22
N LEU A 392 -16.15 0.67 8.05
CA LEU A 392 -17.10 0.83 9.14
C LEU A 392 -18.48 1.26 8.64
N ASP A 393 -18.54 2.13 7.62
CA ASP A 393 -19.79 2.58 7.01
C ASP A 393 -20.52 1.44 6.28
N LEU A 394 -19.81 0.35 5.93
CA LEU A 394 -20.34 -0.86 5.30
C LEU A 394 -20.77 -1.97 6.29
N ARG A 395 -20.48 -1.81 7.58
CA ARG A 395 -20.92 -2.76 8.63
C ARG A 395 -22.34 -2.46 9.06
#